data_AF-A0A1Y1SXM2-F1
#
_entry.id   AF-A0A1Y1SXM2-F1
#
_cell.length_a   1.000
_cell.length_b   1.000
_cell.length_c   1.000
_cell.angle_alpha   90.00
_cell.angle_beta   90.00
_cell.angle_gamma   90.00
#
_symmetry.space_group_name_H-M   'P 1'
#
loop_
_entity.id
_entity.type
_entity.pdbx_description
1 polymer ?
#
loop_
_entity_poly.entity_id
_entity_poly.type
_entity_poly.pdbx_seq_one_letter_code
_entity_poly.pdbx_strand_id
1 'polypeptide(L)'
;MKNLLLFLIFSTTTYAQNISKINADLNLSDSLSKNEIRIYEGVGITNYSSIFRMYKTKSENWIAEFYKHYAEVQGQAELHTEKRVIESNNDMEYVWKSILRTNIQYLPSMPEIKYKMKERGNVELIDGEYQITWNSKEIMDGVGYEVQIKNNKFFNQVEYGNPESYLKHYPNIDELIFFKELLNLLRNEFNIWLK
;
A
#
# COMPACT_ATOMS: atom_id res chain seq x y z
N MET A 1 -30.11 32.83 12.70
CA MET A 1 -28.70 32.89 12.26
C MET A 1 -28.23 31.49 11.91
N LYS A 2 -27.88 31.27 10.65
CA LYS A 2 -27.33 30.01 10.11
C LYS A 2 -25.93 29.82 10.68
N ASN A 3 -25.71 28.82 11.53
CA ASN A 3 -24.38 28.33 11.82
C ASN A 3 -24.08 27.20 10.83
N LEU A 4 -23.35 27.55 9.76
CA LEU A 4 -22.71 26.59 8.87
C LEU A 4 -21.41 26.15 9.55
N LEU A 5 -21.44 25.03 10.26
CA LEU A 5 -20.23 24.40 10.79
C LEU A 5 -19.55 23.65 9.62
N LEU A 6 -18.58 24.28 8.98
CA LEU A 6 -17.73 23.67 7.98
C LEU A 6 -16.59 22.92 8.70
N PHE A 7 -16.80 21.65 9.04
CA PHE A 7 -15.70 20.75 9.41
C PHE A 7 -15.31 19.94 8.18
N LEU A 8 -14.27 20.41 7.49
CA LEU A 8 -13.70 19.69 6.35
C LEU A 8 -12.19 19.92 6.32
N ILE A 9 -11.45 19.08 7.05
CA ILE A 9 -10.08 18.73 6.66
C ILE A 9 -9.85 17.27 7.07
N PHE A 10 -10.17 16.36 6.15
CA PHE A 10 -9.69 14.98 6.23
C PHE A 10 -8.16 15.01 6.14
N SER A 11 -7.49 14.46 7.14
CA SER A 11 -6.03 14.40 7.30
C SER A 11 -5.35 13.36 6.38
N THR A 12 -5.88 13.11 5.19
CA THR A 12 -5.34 12.14 4.22
C THR A 12 -4.22 12.70 3.33
N THR A 13 -3.71 13.90 3.61
CA THR A 13 -2.83 14.64 2.69
C THR A 13 -1.35 14.27 2.80
N THR A 14 -0.88 13.64 3.88
CA THR A 14 0.56 13.43 4.11
C THR A 14 1.18 12.40 3.19
N TYR A 15 0.48 11.31 2.88
CA TYR A 15 1.00 10.24 2.01
C TYR A 15 0.89 10.56 0.53
N ALA A 16 -0.23 11.15 0.11
CA ALA A 16 -0.42 11.60 -1.27
C ALA A 16 0.65 12.61 -1.70
N GLN A 17 1.05 13.52 -0.79
CA GLN A 17 2.13 14.48 -1.05
C GLN A 17 3.48 13.79 -1.26
N ASN A 18 3.78 12.74 -0.49
CA ASN A 18 5.00 11.96 -0.64
C ASN A 18 5.02 11.16 -1.95
N ILE A 19 3.90 10.55 -2.35
CA ILE A 19 3.80 9.84 -3.64
C ILE A 19 4.01 10.77 -4.82
N SER A 20 3.36 11.93 -4.85
CA SER A 20 3.53 12.88 -5.95
C SER A 20 4.97 13.33 -6.10
N LYS A 21 5.69 13.50 -4.99
CA LYS A 21 7.12 13.81 -5.00
C LYS A 21 7.95 12.64 -5.57
N ILE A 22 7.73 11.42 -5.09
CA ILE A 22 8.41 10.22 -5.60
C ILE A 22 8.15 10.06 -7.11
N ASN A 23 6.90 10.24 -7.55
CA ASN A 23 6.54 10.17 -8.96
C ASN A 23 7.26 11.23 -9.79
N ALA A 24 7.32 12.47 -9.31
CA ALA A 24 8.05 13.55 -9.98
C ALA A 24 9.55 13.20 -10.12
N ASP A 25 10.18 12.73 -9.05
CA ASP A 25 11.59 12.32 -9.06
C ASP A 25 11.87 11.16 -10.04
N LEU A 26 10.88 10.28 -10.24
CA LEU A 26 10.95 9.13 -11.16
C LEU A 26 10.41 9.42 -12.56
N ASN A 27 10.02 10.66 -12.87
CA ASN A 27 9.35 11.05 -14.12
C ASN A 27 8.09 10.22 -14.43
N LEU A 28 7.32 9.87 -13.39
CA LEU A 28 6.04 9.19 -13.49
C LEU A 28 4.89 10.21 -13.39
N SER A 29 3.80 9.96 -14.12
CA SER A 29 2.56 10.70 -13.92
C SER A 29 1.86 10.20 -12.65
N ASP A 30 1.29 11.10 -11.85
CA ASP A 30 0.42 10.75 -10.72
C ASP A 30 -0.85 9.98 -11.15
N SER A 31 -1.25 10.11 -12.41
CA SER A 31 -2.37 9.36 -12.96
C SER A 31 -1.93 7.99 -13.47
N LEU A 32 -2.73 6.98 -13.16
CA LEU A 32 -2.57 5.63 -13.70
C LEU A 32 -3.18 5.50 -15.10
N SER A 33 -2.50 4.72 -15.94
CA SER A 33 -3.02 4.24 -17.21
C SER A 33 -4.17 3.22 -17.01
N LYS A 34 -4.81 2.79 -18.10
CA LYS A 34 -6.06 2.01 -18.06
C LYS A 34 -5.94 0.69 -17.27
N ASN A 35 -4.82 0.01 -17.39
CA ASN A 35 -4.51 -1.20 -16.62
C ASN A 35 -3.10 -1.02 -16.06
N GLU A 36 -3.04 -0.67 -14.79
CA GLU A 36 -1.79 -0.37 -14.11
C GLU A 36 -1.91 -0.64 -12.62
N ILE A 37 -0.86 -1.19 -12.03
CA ILE A 37 -0.67 -1.24 -10.59
C ILE A 37 0.68 -0.61 -10.27
N ARG A 38 0.71 0.18 -9.20
CA ARG A 38 1.92 0.68 -8.55
C ARG A 38 1.88 0.31 -7.09
N ILE A 39 2.98 -0.21 -6.57
CA ILE A 39 3.14 -0.55 -5.17
C ILE A 39 4.41 0.13 -4.70
N TYR A 40 4.25 1.04 -3.76
CA TYR A 40 5.32 1.81 -3.13
C TYR A 40 5.60 1.16 -1.77
N GLU A 41 6.84 0.75 -1.55
CA GLU A 41 7.32 0.20 -0.30
C GLU A 41 8.21 1.22 0.41
N GLY A 42 8.00 1.41 1.71
CA GLY A 42 8.89 2.21 2.56
C GLY A 42 8.65 3.72 2.53
N VAL A 43 7.50 4.16 2.03
CA VAL A 43 7.13 5.58 1.95
C VAL A 43 7.09 6.19 3.36
N GLY A 44 7.90 7.23 3.60
CA GLY A 44 7.80 8.09 4.79
C GLY A 44 8.54 7.62 6.06
N ILE A 45 9.26 6.48 6.02
CA ILE A 45 10.02 5.98 7.18
C ILE A 45 11.52 6.28 7.06
N THR A 46 12.07 6.11 5.86
CA THR A 46 13.48 6.38 5.56
C THR A 46 13.59 7.25 4.32
N ASN A 47 14.80 7.67 3.95
CA ASN A 47 15.02 8.30 2.64
C ASN A 47 14.96 7.29 1.49
N TYR A 48 14.83 5.99 1.75
CA TYR A 48 14.70 4.96 0.72
C TYR A 48 13.24 4.54 0.53
N SER A 49 12.86 4.35 -0.73
CA SER A 49 11.62 3.70 -1.13
C SER A 49 11.86 2.84 -2.38
N SER A 50 11.03 1.83 -2.57
CA SER A 50 11.05 1.05 -3.80
C SER A 50 9.66 0.94 -4.40
N ILE A 51 9.59 0.88 -5.73
CA ILE A 51 8.33 0.93 -6.45
C ILE A 51 8.28 -0.22 -7.45
N PHE A 52 7.30 -1.09 -7.30
CA PHE A 52 6.90 -2.01 -8.35
C PHE A 52 5.82 -1.35 -9.20
N ARG A 53 5.97 -1.39 -10.52
CA ARG A 53 4.99 -0.88 -11.47
C ARG A 53 4.76 -1.91 -12.56
N MET A 54 3.51 -2.28 -12.80
CA MET A 54 3.12 -3.12 -13.94
C MET A 54 1.96 -2.48 -14.67
N TYR A 55 2.04 -2.40 -15.99
CA TYR A 55 1.03 -1.73 -16.80
C TYR A 55 0.93 -2.29 -18.21
N LYS A 56 -0.23 -2.08 -18.83
CA LYS A 56 -0.46 -2.40 -20.24
C LYS A 56 -0.23 -1.18 -21.12
N THR A 57 0.62 -1.32 -22.14
CA THR A 57 0.91 -0.25 -23.11
C THR A 57 -0.28 -0.01 -24.04
N LYS A 58 -0.22 1.10 -24.80
CA LYS A 58 -1.18 1.36 -25.89
C LYS A 58 -1.12 0.31 -27.02
N SER A 59 0.00 -0.39 -27.16
CA SER A 59 0.17 -1.49 -28.10
C SER A 59 -0.25 -2.85 -27.52
N GLU A 60 -0.97 -2.85 -26.40
CA GLU A 60 -1.48 -4.05 -25.70
C GLU A 60 -0.38 -4.99 -25.16
N ASN A 61 0.85 -4.51 -25.02
CA ASN A 61 1.94 -5.27 -24.38
C ASN A 61 2.00 -4.98 -22.88
N TRP A 62 2.30 -5.99 -22.08
CA TRP A 62 2.57 -5.80 -20.65
C TRP A 62 4.02 -5.43 -20.40
N ILE A 63 4.24 -4.48 -19.49
CA ILE A 63 5.56 -4.09 -19.01
C ILE A 63 5.53 -4.10 -17.47
N ALA A 64 6.58 -4.62 -16.85
CA ALA A 64 6.86 -4.45 -15.44
C ALA A 64 8.20 -3.74 -15.24
N GLU A 65 8.20 -2.82 -14.29
CA GLU A 65 9.33 -1.97 -13.93
C GLU A 65 9.50 -2.00 -12.41
N PHE A 66 10.75 -1.98 -11.97
CA PHE A 66 11.11 -1.85 -10.58
C PHE A 66 12.03 -0.64 -10.39
N TYR A 67 11.68 0.19 -9.43
CA TYR A 67 12.40 1.41 -9.12
C TYR A 67 12.98 1.34 -7.71
N LYS A 68 14.17 1.89 -7.55
CA LYS A 68 14.68 2.33 -6.25
C LYS A 68 14.72 3.84 -6.25
N HIS A 69 14.27 4.43 -5.16
CA HIS A 69 14.23 5.87 -4.95
C HIS A 69 14.92 6.18 -3.63
N TYR A 70 15.93 7.04 -3.68
CA TYR A 70 16.65 7.56 -2.52
C TYR A 70 16.43 9.07 -2.50
N ALA A 71 15.52 9.53 -1.65
CA ALA A 71 15.14 10.93 -1.52
C ALA A 71 16.34 11.79 -1.09
N GLU A 72 16.39 13.00 -1.64
CA GLU A 72 17.33 14.03 -1.18
C GLU A 72 17.04 14.40 0.27
N VAL A 73 18.10 14.45 1.08
CA VAL A 73 18.09 14.95 2.45
C VAL A 73 19.13 16.06 2.53
N GLN A 74 18.68 17.28 2.78
CA GLN A 74 19.52 18.48 2.74
C GLN A 74 20.77 18.31 3.61
N GLY A 75 21.94 18.37 2.98
CA GLY A 75 23.24 18.24 3.64
C GLY A 75 23.63 16.82 4.07
N GLN A 76 22.84 15.79 3.71
CA GLN A 76 23.11 14.39 4.07
C GLN A 76 23.13 13.44 2.87
N ALA A 77 22.21 13.58 1.93
CA ALA A 77 22.08 12.69 0.78
C ALA A 77 21.54 13.42 -0.44
N GLU A 78 22.11 13.13 -1.60
CA GLU A 78 21.58 13.58 -2.90
C GLU A 78 20.49 12.63 -3.39
N LEU A 79 19.60 13.14 -4.26
CA LEU A 79 18.60 12.31 -4.94
C LEU A 79 19.31 11.28 -5.82
N HIS A 80 19.00 10.00 -5.60
CA HIS A 80 19.45 8.90 -6.46
C HIS A 80 18.28 8.00 -6.83
N THR A 81 18.20 7.61 -8.10
CA THR A 81 17.12 6.75 -8.59
C THR A 81 17.68 5.66 -9.50
N GLU A 82 17.13 4.46 -9.38
CA GLU A 82 17.44 3.33 -10.27
C GLU A 82 16.14 2.83 -10.88
N LYS A 83 16.16 2.53 -12.17
CA LYS A 83 15.04 1.92 -12.90
C LYS A 83 15.52 0.64 -13.57
N ARG A 84 14.75 -0.43 -13.45
CA ARG A 84 14.96 -1.69 -14.17
C ARG A 84 13.64 -2.18 -14.74
N VAL A 85 13.65 -2.59 -16.01
CA VAL A 85 12.57 -3.44 -16.56
C VAL A 85 12.80 -4.84 -16.01
N ILE A 86 11.75 -5.46 -15.50
CA ILE A 86 11.81 -6.77 -14.85
C ILE A 86 10.91 -7.74 -15.61
N GLU A 87 11.38 -8.97 -15.74
CA GLU A 87 10.64 -10.06 -16.38
C GLU A 87 9.91 -10.88 -15.32
N SER A 88 8.76 -11.42 -15.71
CA SER A 88 8.04 -12.39 -14.87
C SER A 88 8.47 -13.81 -15.23
N ASN A 89 8.45 -14.68 -14.23
CA ASN A 89 8.58 -16.13 -14.41
C ASN A 89 7.42 -16.76 -15.20
N ASN A 90 6.29 -16.06 -15.36
CA ASN A 90 5.11 -16.51 -16.10
C ASN A 90 4.66 -15.47 -17.13
N ASP A 91 3.65 -15.85 -17.92
CA ASP A 91 2.96 -14.93 -18.82
C ASP A 91 2.37 -13.73 -18.06
N MET A 92 2.62 -12.52 -18.58
CA MET A 92 2.24 -11.29 -17.89
C MET A 92 0.72 -11.06 -17.82
N GLU A 93 -0.08 -11.59 -18.75
CA GLU A 93 -1.54 -11.53 -18.61
C GLU A 93 -1.99 -12.46 -17.48
N TYR A 94 -1.39 -13.65 -17.36
CA TYR A 94 -1.62 -14.53 -16.20
C TYR A 94 -1.26 -13.86 -14.88
N VAL A 95 -0.10 -13.16 -14.81
CA VAL A 95 0.30 -12.41 -13.61
C VAL A 95 -0.72 -11.33 -13.29
N TRP A 96 -1.15 -10.54 -14.28
CA TRP A 96 -2.17 -9.51 -14.07
C TRP A 96 -3.48 -10.09 -13.52
N LYS A 97 -3.98 -11.20 -14.07
CA LYS A 97 -5.18 -11.88 -13.52
C LYS A 97 -4.95 -12.40 -12.11
N SER A 98 -3.75 -12.88 -11.81
CA SER A 98 -3.37 -13.33 -10.47
C SER A 98 -3.34 -12.18 -9.47
N ILE A 99 -2.86 -10.99 -9.86
CA ILE A 99 -2.96 -9.76 -9.06
C ILE A 99 -4.43 -9.44 -8.80
N LEU A 100 -5.29 -9.44 -9.82
CA LEU A 100 -6.72 -9.16 -9.64
C LEU A 100 -7.41 -10.17 -8.71
N ARG A 101 -6.98 -11.44 -8.72
CA ARG A 101 -7.50 -12.50 -7.83
C ARG A 101 -7.23 -12.21 -6.34
N THR A 102 -6.22 -11.41 -6.02
CA THR A 102 -5.96 -10.95 -4.64
C THR A 102 -6.98 -9.92 -4.15
N ASN A 103 -7.98 -9.55 -4.94
CA ASN A 103 -8.99 -8.54 -4.60
C ASN A 103 -8.44 -7.14 -4.28
N ILE A 104 -7.17 -6.84 -4.55
CA ILE A 104 -6.54 -5.54 -4.23
C ILE A 104 -7.31 -4.33 -4.77
N GLN A 105 -8.03 -4.48 -5.88
CA GLN A 105 -8.90 -3.44 -6.45
C GLN A 105 -10.17 -3.13 -5.64
N TYR A 106 -10.44 -3.91 -4.60
CA TYR A 106 -11.60 -3.78 -3.72
C TYR A 106 -11.25 -3.77 -2.23
N LEU A 107 -9.98 -4.02 -1.87
CA LEU A 107 -9.58 -3.98 -0.47
C LEU A 107 -9.78 -2.57 0.09
N PRO A 108 -10.26 -2.43 1.32
CA PRO A 108 -10.22 -1.17 2.04
C PRO A 108 -8.79 -0.86 2.49
N SER A 109 -8.52 0.40 2.84
CA SER A 109 -7.24 0.75 3.48
C SER A 109 -7.17 0.15 4.89
N MET A 110 -5.95 -0.15 5.36
CA MET A 110 -5.77 -0.77 6.67
C MET A 110 -6.40 -0.01 7.86
N PRO A 111 -6.42 1.34 7.91
CA PRO A 111 -7.14 2.08 8.94
C PRO A 111 -8.63 1.73 9.04
N GLU A 112 -9.28 1.42 7.92
CA GLU A 112 -10.71 1.09 7.86
C GLU A 112 -11.02 -0.30 8.44
N ILE A 113 -10.04 -1.21 8.45
CA ILE A 113 -10.18 -2.56 9.01
C ILE A 113 -9.55 -2.71 10.39
N LYS A 114 -9.01 -1.63 10.99
CA LYS A 114 -8.40 -1.68 12.33
C LYS A 114 -9.35 -2.23 13.40
N TYR A 115 -10.66 -2.08 13.24
CA TYR A 115 -11.64 -2.65 14.17
C TYR A 115 -11.63 -4.18 14.21
N LYS A 116 -11.20 -4.84 13.13
CA LYS A 116 -11.01 -6.30 13.06
C LYS A 116 -9.75 -6.76 13.81
N MET A 117 -8.80 -5.85 14.04
CA MET A 117 -7.51 -6.09 14.70
C MET A 117 -7.58 -5.76 16.21
N LYS A 118 -8.71 -6.11 16.83
CA LYS A 118 -8.94 -5.91 18.26
C LYS A 118 -9.43 -7.22 18.86
N GLU A 119 -8.77 -7.66 19.91
CA GLU A 119 -9.29 -8.72 20.77
C GLU A 119 -10.38 -8.12 21.66
N ARG A 120 -11.57 -8.73 21.63
CA ARG A 120 -12.70 -8.27 22.46
C ARG A 120 -12.37 -8.51 23.92
N GLY A 121 -12.43 -7.44 24.73
CA GLY A 121 -12.39 -7.54 26.17
C GLY A 121 -13.78 -7.71 26.77
N ASN A 122 -13.92 -7.30 28.02
CA ASN A 122 -15.15 -7.39 28.80
C ASN A 122 -15.84 -6.02 28.90
N VAL A 123 -17.03 -6.02 29.50
CA VAL A 123 -17.65 -4.81 30.04
C VAL A 123 -17.28 -4.73 31.52
N GLU A 124 -16.53 -3.69 31.90
CA GLU A 124 -15.95 -3.55 33.24
C GLU A 124 -16.37 -2.21 33.87
N LEU A 125 -16.57 -2.19 35.18
CA LEU A 125 -16.85 -0.95 35.92
C LEU A 125 -15.51 -0.25 36.24
N ILE A 126 -15.21 0.83 35.51
CA ILE A 126 -13.97 1.61 35.64
C ILE A 126 -14.37 3.04 36.02
N ASP A 127 -13.85 3.54 37.13
CA ASP A 127 -14.16 4.86 37.69
C ASP A 127 -15.66 5.13 37.89
N GLY A 128 -16.42 4.08 38.23
CA GLY A 128 -17.87 4.17 38.47
C GLY A 128 -18.74 4.11 37.21
N GLU A 129 -18.15 3.95 36.02
CA GLU A 129 -18.87 3.80 34.75
C GLU A 129 -18.55 2.46 34.07
N TYR A 130 -19.54 1.84 33.41
CA TYR A 130 -19.31 0.63 32.63
C TYR A 130 -18.62 0.98 31.30
N GLN A 131 -17.45 0.41 31.07
CA GLN A 131 -16.63 0.63 29.88
C GLN A 131 -16.40 -0.70 29.16
N ILE A 132 -16.33 -0.66 27.83
CA ILE A 132 -15.96 -1.82 27.01
C ILE A 132 -14.45 -1.81 26.81
N THR A 133 -13.76 -2.88 27.23
CA THR A 133 -12.32 -3.03 27.05
C THR A 133 -12.01 -3.73 25.72
N TRP A 134 -10.90 -3.35 25.10
CA TRP A 134 -10.38 -3.97 23.88
C TRP A 134 -8.86 -4.04 23.99
N ASN A 135 -8.27 -5.16 23.57
CA ASN A 135 -6.82 -5.27 23.46
C ASN A 135 -6.43 -5.14 21.99
N SER A 136 -5.44 -4.30 21.71
CA SER A 136 -4.85 -4.17 20.38
C SER A 136 -3.34 -4.21 20.46
N LYS A 137 -2.73 -4.79 19.43
CA LYS A 137 -1.27 -4.77 19.25
C LYS A 137 -0.91 -3.72 18.22
N GLU A 138 0.06 -2.88 18.56
CA GLU A 138 0.67 -1.94 17.62
C GLU A 138 2.08 -2.44 17.26
N ILE A 139 2.34 -2.57 15.96
CA ILE A 139 3.64 -2.95 15.43
C ILE A 139 4.35 -1.66 15.01
N MET A 140 5.42 -1.32 15.74
CA MET A 140 6.20 -0.09 15.51
C MET A 140 7.24 -0.27 14.41
N ASP A 141 7.93 -1.41 14.40
CA ASP A 141 8.98 -1.69 13.42
C ASP A 141 8.45 -2.51 12.24
N GLY A 142 8.67 -2.00 11.04
CA GLY A 142 8.57 -2.78 9.81
C GLY A 142 8.34 -1.93 8.57
N VAL A 143 7.55 -2.45 7.64
CA VAL A 143 7.42 -1.94 6.27
C VAL A 143 5.99 -1.56 5.97
N GLY A 144 5.82 -0.30 5.53
CA GLY A 144 4.57 0.21 4.98
C GLY A 144 4.51 0.08 3.46
N TYR A 145 3.32 -0.14 2.96
CA TYR A 145 3.00 -0.23 1.55
C TYR A 145 1.86 0.73 1.20
N GLU A 146 2.01 1.43 0.09
CA GLU A 146 0.92 2.11 -0.58
C GLU A 146 0.71 1.48 -1.95
N VAL A 147 -0.54 1.16 -2.28
CA VAL A 147 -0.89 0.51 -3.53
C VAL A 147 -1.90 1.35 -4.28
N GLN A 148 -1.61 1.63 -5.54
CA GLN A 148 -2.54 2.23 -6.49
C GLN A 148 -2.81 1.21 -7.60
N ILE A 149 -4.07 0.89 -7.85
CA ILE A 149 -4.45 0.00 -8.94
C ILE A 149 -5.57 0.61 -9.76
N LYS A 150 -5.42 0.53 -11.08
CA LYS A 150 -6.45 0.86 -12.06
C LYS A 150 -6.66 -0.33 -12.98
N ASN A 151 -7.91 -0.77 -13.07
CA ASN A 151 -8.35 -1.84 -13.95
C ASN A 151 -9.56 -1.35 -14.73
N ASN A 152 -9.32 -0.92 -15.98
CA ASN A 152 -10.30 -0.25 -16.81
C ASN A 152 -10.90 1.01 -16.14
N LYS A 153 -12.12 0.89 -15.62
CA LYS A 153 -12.85 1.97 -14.94
C LYS A 153 -12.74 1.90 -13.42
N PHE A 154 -12.25 0.79 -12.88
CA PHE A 154 -12.05 0.63 -11.44
C PHE A 154 -10.72 1.27 -11.06
N PHE A 155 -10.73 2.06 -9.99
CA PHE A 155 -9.56 2.61 -9.36
C PHE A 155 -9.67 2.32 -7.86
N ASN A 156 -8.58 1.89 -7.26
CA ASN A 156 -8.46 1.77 -5.81
C ASN A 156 -7.08 2.23 -5.36
N GLN A 157 -7.03 2.79 -4.15
CA GLN A 157 -5.80 3.17 -3.48
C GLN A 157 -5.89 2.73 -2.03
N VAL A 158 -4.89 1.99 -1.57
CA VAL A 158 -4.86 1.46 -0.20
C VAL A 158 -3.50 1.60 0.45
N GLU A 159 -3.51 1.79 1.75
CA GLU A 159 -2.32 1.81 2.60
C GLU A 159 -2.35 0.64 3.58
N TYR A 160 -1.24 -0.10 3.67
CA TYR A 160 -1.04 -1.20 4.61
C TYR A 160 0.32 -1.07 5.29
N GLY A 161 0.29 -0.84 6.61
CA GLY A 161 1.46 -0.89 7.48
C GLY A 161 1.65 -2.27 8.06
N ASN A 162 2.80 -2.91 7.83
CA ASN A 162 3.16 -4.18 8.44
C ASN A 162 2.17 -5.35 8.21
N PRO A 163 1.56 -5.53 7.02
CA PRO A 163 0.47 -6.48 6.82
C PRO A 163 0.83 -7.92 7.20
N GLU A 164 2.05 -8.36 6.88
CA GLU A 164 2.53 -9.70 7.20
C GLU A 164 2.73 -9.92 8.71
N SER A 165 3.14 -8.89 9.45
CA SER A 165 3.30 -8.96 10.90
C SER A 165 1.95 -8.96 11.60
N TYR A 166 1.00 -8.11 11.16
CA TYR A 166 -0.37 -8.15 11.66
C TYR A 166 -1.05 -9.49 11.38
N LEU A 167 -0.80 -10.11 10.22
CA LEU A 167 -1.38 -11.42 9.89
C LEU A 167 -0.95 -12.53 10.87
N LYS A 168 0.27 -12.46 11.43
CA LYS A 168 0.72 -13.43 12.46
C LYS A 168 -0.15 -13.37 13.73
N HIS A 169 -0.73 -12.22 14.04
CA HIS A 169 -1.58 -12.02 15.21
C HIS A 169 -3.08 -12.17 14.88
N TYR A 170 -3.47 -11.83 13.66
CA TYR A 170 -4.86 -11.87 13.21
C TYR A 170 -5.00 -12.70 11.92
N PRO A 171 -4.81 -14.03 11.99
CA PRO A 171 -4.66 -14.90 10.81
C PRO A 171 -5.93 -15.04 9.96
N ASN A 172 -7.09 -14.65 10.50
CA ASN A 172 -8.40 -14.80 9.86
C ASN A 172 -8.93 -13.50 9.25
N ILE A 173 -8.11 -12.44 9.16
CA ILE A 173 -8.50 -11.19 8.50
C ILE A 173 -8.19 -11.33 7.01
N ASP A 174 -9.24 -11.49 6.20
CA ASP A 174 -9.14 -11.69 4.74
C ASP A 174 -8.29 -10.62 4.06
N GLU A 175 -8.43 -9.35 4.45
CA GLU A 175 -7.65 -8.26 3.86
C GLU A 175 -6.13 -8.44 4.04
N LEU A 176 -5.71 -8.92 5.22
CA LEU A 176 -4.29 -9.20 5.48
C LEU A 176 -3.81 -10.44 4.71
N ILE A 177 -4.67 -11.45 4.56
CA ILE A 177 -4.39 -12.66 3.78
C ILE A 177 -4.18 -12.29 2.31
N PHE A 178 -5.14 -11.58 1.71
CA PHE A 178 -5.08 -11.13 0.33
C PHE A 178 -3.89 -10.21 0.05
N PHE A 179 -3.57 -9.29 0.96
CA PHE A 179 -2.40 -8.43 0.78
C PHE A 179 -1.09 -9.24 0.84
N LYS A 180 -0.99 -10.23 1.73
CA LYS A 180 0.16 -11.14 1.76
C LYS A 180 0.27 -11.98 0.47
N GLU A 181 -0.86 -12.47 -0.05
CA GLU A 181 -0.88 -13.19 -1.33
C GLU A 181 -0.35 -12.32 -2.47
N LEU A 182 -0.72 -11.04 -2.52
CA LEU A 182 -0.17 -10.07 -3.48
C LEU A 182 1.35 -9.94 -3.34
N LEU A 183 1.85 -9.72 -2.12
CA LEU A 183 3.29 -9.59 -1.90
C LEU A 183 4.06 -10.86 -2.30
N ASN A 184 3.54 -12.03 -1.94
CA ASN A 184 4.14 -13.31 -2.31
C ASN A 184 4.13 -13.54 -3.82
N LEU A 185 3.01 -13.22 -4.49
CA LEU A 185 2.92 -13.29 -5.95
C LEU A 185 4.03 -12.46 -6.58
N LEU A 186 4.18 -11.19 -6.18
CA LEU A 186 5.16 -10.31 -6.82
C LEU A 186 6.61 -10.71 -6.54
N ARG A 187 6.90 -11.14 -5.30
CA ARG A 187 8.22 -11.68 -4.94
C ARG A 187 8.57 -12.88 -5.81
N ASN A 188 7.63 -13.81 -5.97
CA ASN A 188 7.85 -15.04 -6.71
C ASN A 188 7.88 -14.82 -8.23
N GLU A 189 7.08 -13.91 -8.76
CA GLU A 189 7.03 -13.67 -10.20
C GLU A 189 8.23 -12.85 -10.69
N PHE A 190 8.68 -11.87 -9.91
CA PHE A 190 9.68 -10.88 -10.37
C PHE A 190 11.00 -10.91 -9.59
N ASN A 191 11.15 -11.77 -8.59
CA ASN A 191 12.34 -11.85 -7.72
C ASN A 191 12.69 -10.50 -7.06
N ILE A 192 11.67 -9.74 -6.67
CA ILE A 192 11.78 -8.47 -5.93
C ILE A 192 11.44 -8.66 -4.46
N TRP A 193 11.91 -7.78 -3.58
CA TRP A 193 11.58 -7.80 -2.14
C TRP A 193 11.76 -9.16 -1.45
N LEU A 194 12.77 -9.93 -1.90
CA LEU A 194 13.13 -11.20 -1.30
C LEU A 194 13.59 -10.94 0.14
N LYS A 195 13.03 -11.73 1.08
CA LYS A 195 13.34 -11.67 2.52
C LYS A 195 14.24 -12.83 2.91
#